data_AF-D8JC42-F1
#
_entry.id   AF-D8JC42-F1
#
_cell.length_a   1.000
_cell.length_b   1.000
_cell.length_c   1.000
_cell.angle_alpha   90.00
_cell.angle_beta   90.00
_cell.angle_gamma   90.00
#
_symmetry.space_group_name_H-M   'P 1'
#
loop_
_entity.id
_entity.type
_entity.pdbx_description
1 polymer ?
#
loop_
_entity_poly.entity_id
_entity_poly.type
_entity_poly.pdbx_seq_one_letter_code
_entity_poly.pdbx_strand_id
1 'polypeptide(L)' 'MIEAELLDQGTPINAVDMLIAGIVREAGATIVTRDSDFNRIEGLQVTNIDE' A
#
# COMPACT_ATOMS: atom_id res chain seq x y z
N MET A 1 -9.63 12.93 4.94
CA MET A 1 -8.34 12.98 5.66
C MET A 1 -7.68 11.61 5.53
N ILE A 2 -7.04 11.33 4.39
CA ILE A 2 -6.06 10.24 4.18
C ILE A 2 -5.08 10.70 3.09
N GLU A 3 -5.57 11.36 2.03
CA GLU A 3 -4.74 11.88 0.93
C GLU A 3 -3.62 12.86 1.34
N ALA A 4 -3.89 13.74 2.31
CA ALA A 4 -2.93 14.78 2.70
C ALA A 4 -1.73 14.26 3.52
N GLU A 5 -1.85 13.11 4.20
CA GLU A 5 -0.75 12.51 4.97
C GLU A 5 0.19 11.66 4.09
N LEU A 6 -0.22 11.36 2.85
CA LEU A 6 0.49 10.42 1.97
C LEU A 6 1.34 11.09 0.88
N LEU A 7 1.33 12.43 0.83
CA LEU A 7 1.92 13.20 -0.25
C LEU A 7 3.40 13.60 -0.03
N ASP A 8 4.00 13.27 1.11
CA ASP A 8 5.35 13.79 1.43
C ASP A 8 6.33 12.72 1.93
N GLN A 9 6.70 11.77 1.04
CA GLN A 9 7.97 11.01 1.11
C GLN A 9 8.16 10.08 -0.12
N GLY A 10 9.08 10.42 -1.04
CA GLY A 10 9.55 9.54 -2.13
C GLY A 10 8.54 9.27 -3.26
N THR A 11 8.92 8.47 -4.28
CA THR A 11 8.06 8.15 -5.45
C THR A 11 6.64 7.82 -4.97
N PRO A 12 5.62 8.60 -5.37
CA PRO A 12 4.27 8.42 -4.86
C PRO A 12 3.75 7.04 -5.24
N ILE A 13 3.24 6.30 -4.24
CA ILE A 13 2.35 5.17 -4.51
C ILE A 13 1.15 5.74 -5.25
N ASN A 14 0.81 5.19 -6.42
CA ASN A 14 -0.23 5.79 -7.24
C ASN A 14 -1.60 5.70 -6.54
N ALA A 15 -2.56 6.53 -6.96
CA ALA A 15 -3.87 6.61 -6.31
C ALA A 15 -4.65 5.27 -6.32
N VAL A 16 -4.39 4.39 -7.29
CA VAL A 16 -5.02 3.07 -7.38
C VAL A 16 -4.44 2.13 -6.33
N ASP A 17 -3.12 2.10 -6.19
CA ASP A 17 -2.44 1.28 -5.18
C ASP A 17 -2.84 1.71 -3.76
N MET A 18 -3.02 3.01 -3.54
CA MET A 18 -3.56 3.51 -2.27
C MET A 18 -4.98 3.02 -1.98
N LEU A 19 -5.85 2.97 -2.99
CA LEU A 19 -7.21 2.45 -2.84
C LEU A 19 -7.19 0.95 -2.51
N ILE A 20 -6.37 0.17 -3.23
CA ILE A 20 -6.20 -1.26 -2.98
C ILE A 20 -5.68 -1.50 -1.56
N ALA A 21 -4.64 -0.79 -1.15
CA ALA A 21 -4.07 -0.88 0.19
C ALA A 21 -5.08 -0.56 1.29
N GLY A 22 -5.91 0.48 1.08
CA GLY A 22 -6.98 0.84 2.01
C GLY A 22 -7.98 -0.28 2.23
N ILE A 23 -8.46 -0.89 1.15
CA ILE A 23 -9.42 -2.01 1.19
C ILE A 23 -8.83 -3.22 1.89
N VAL A 24 -7.59 -3.62 1.53
CA VAL A 24 -6.92 -4.79 2.12
C VAL A 24 -6.70 -4.57 3.61
N ARG A 25 -6.25 -3.37 4.02
CA ARG A 25 -6.03 -3.03 5.43
C ARG A 25 -7.33 -3.02 6.23
N GLU A 26 -8.40 -2.43 5.70
CA GLU A 26 -9.71 -2.43 6.35
C GLU A 26 -10.24 -3.86 6.54
N ALA A 27 -10.03 -4.72 5.55
CA ALA A 27 -10.41 -6.12 5.61
C ALA A 27 -9.53 -6.98 6.54
N GLY A 28 -8.44 -6.44 7.09
CA GLY A 28 -7.46 -7.21 7.86
C GLY A 28 -6.78 -8.32 7.05
N ALA A 29 -6.70 -8.15 5.72
CA ALA A 29 -6.16 -9.11 4.80
C ALA A 29 -4.67 -8.82 4.48
N THR A 30 -4.05 -9.75 3.74
CA THR A 30 -2.67 -9.61 3.25
C THR A 30 -2.68 -9.32 1.75
N ILE A 31 -1.92 -8.30 1.32
CA ILE A 31 -1.66 -8.10 -0.11
C ILE A 31 -0.50 -8.99 -0.54
N VAL A 32 -0.71 -9.78 -1.59
CA VAL A 32 0.33 -10.59 -2.23
C VAL A 32 0.68 -9.90 -3.54
N THR A 33 1.91 -9.41 -3.66
CA THR A 33 2.30 -8.54 -4.79
C THR A 33 3.78 -8.72 -5.14
N ARG A 34 4.12 -8.36 -6.37
CA ARG A 34 5.51 -8.15 -6.81
C ARG A 34 5.97 -6.72 -6.57
N ASP A 35 5.02 -5.82 -6.35
CA ASP A 35 5.29 -4.41 -6.18
C ASP A 35 5.73 -4.12 -4.75
N SER A 36 7.03 -3.82 -4.61
CA SER A 36 7.63 -3.51 -3.32
C SER A 36 7.15 -2.19 -2.70
N ASP A 37 6.49 -1.29 -3.46
CA ASP A 37 6.03 -0.01 -2.93
C ASP A 37 5.00 -0.16 -1.82
N PHE A 38 4.20 -1.23 -1.82
CA PHE A 38 3.23 -1.52 -0.75
C PHE A 38 3.88 -1.72 0.62
N ASN A 39 5.16 -2.08 0.69
CA ASN A 39 5.90 -2.21 1.96
C ASN A 39 6.07 -0.86 2.68
N ARG A 40 5.85 0.27 2.00
CA ARG A 40 5.92 1.63 2.58
C ARG A 40 4.63 2.04 3.30
N ILE A 41 3.56 1.24 3.21
CA ILE A 41 2.25 1.58 3.78
C ILE A 41 2.13 1.03 5.20
N GLU A 42 2.05 1.94 6.18
CA GLU A 42 1.91 1.58 7.58
C GLU A 42 0.62 0.79 7.86
N GLY A 43 0.76 -0.32 8.58
CA GLY A 43 -0.33 -1.19 9.01
C GLY A 43 -0.88 -2.12 7.92
N LEU A 44 -0.28 -2.14 6.73
CA LEU A 44 -0.62 -3.09 5.68
C LEU A 44 0.22 -4.37 5.81
N GLN A 45 -0.44 -5.53 5.79
CA GLN A 45 0.25 -6.82 5.74
C GLN A 45 0.64 -7.14 4.28
N VAL A 46 1.93 -7.33 4.02
CA VAL A 46 2.46 -7.54 2.66
C VAL A 46 3.23 -8.86 2.56
N THR A 47 2.89 -9.67 1.56
CA THR A 47 3.70 -10.82 1.12
C THR A 47 4.26 -10.51 -0.26
N ASN A 48 5.58 -10.33 -0.34
CA ASN A 48 6.26 -10.16 -1.62
C ASN A 48 6.41 -11.53 -2.31
N ILE A 49 6.09 -11.59 -3.59
CA ILE A 49 6.36 -12.75 -4.47
C ILE A 49 7.40 -12.37 -5.50
N ASP A 50 8.26 -13.32 -5.87
CA ASP A 50 9.33 -13.09 -6.85
C ASP A 50 8.76 -12.73 -8.25
N GLU A 51 9.48 -11.88 -8.98
CA GLU A 51 9.16 -11.48 -10.38
C GLU A 51 9.14 -12.68 -11.36
#